data_AF-A0A2N3TEV4-F1
#
_entry.id   AF-A0A2N3TEV4-F1
#
_cell.length_a   1.000
_cell.length_b   1.000
_cell.length_c   1.000
_cell.angle_alpha   90.00
_cell.angle_beta   90.00
_cell.angle_gamma   90.00
#
_symmetry.space_group_name_H-M   'P 1'
#
loop_
_entity.id
_entity.type
_entity.pdbx_description
1 polymer ?
#
loop_
_entity_poly.entity_id
_entity_poly.type
_entity_poly.pdbx_seq_one_letter_code
_entity_poly.pdbx_strand_id
1 'polypeptide(L)'
;MSFGDNLKRIRAEKDISQGDLAKMIDVHATHISRYERNLTSPTIDVAKKIADALEVSTDSLIYGSDEQIVNNKLNDEELLQLFHKVQLLNNEDITSVKAMLKAFVFQKDIQKQLT
;
A
#
# COMPACT_ATOMS: atom_id res chain seq x y z
N MET A 1 -3.11 -10.57 -4.34
CA MET A 1 -4.58 -10.36 -4.33
C MET A 1 -4.94 -9.45 -5.50
N SER A 2 -6.14 -9.62 -6.08
CA SER A 2 -6.64 -8.73 -7.12
C SER A 2 -7.34 -7.50 -6.52
N PHE A 3 -7.64 -6.49 -7.35
CA PHE A 3 -8.45 -5.34 -6.94
C PHE A 3 -9.79 -5.77 -6.33
N GLY A 4 -10.48 -6.73 -6.95
CA GLY A 4 -11.78 -7.22 -6.46
C GLY A 4 -11.68 -7.89 -5.10
N ASP A 5 -10.61 -8.66 -4.86
CA ASP A 5 -10.34 -9.30 -3.57
C ASP A 5 -10.08 -8.26 -2.48
N ASN A 6 -9.25 -7.25 -2.78
CA ASN A 6 -8.91 -6.17 -1.87
C ASN A 6 -10.15 -5.32 -1.52
N LEU A 7 -10.94 -4.96 -2.52
CA LEU A 7 -12.19 -4.23 -2.35
C LEU A 7 -13.15 -4.98 -1.42
N LYS A 8 -13.40 -6.27 -1.70
CA LYS A 8 -14.30 -7.09 -0.89
C LYS A 8 -13.82 -7.18 0.55
N ARG A 9 -12.51 -7.40 0.75
CA ARG A 9 -11.89 -7.50 2.07
C ARG A 9 -12.07 -6.20 2.86
N ILE A 10 -11.61 -5.07 2.32
CA ILE A 10 -11.68 -3.75 2.99
C ILE A 10 -13.13 -3.37 3.29
N ARG A 11 -14.05 -3.59 2.34
CA ARG A 11 -15.48 -3.32 2.56
C ARG A 11 -16.04 -4.16 3.71
N ALA A 12 -15.71 -5.46 3.75
CA ALA A 12 -16.17 -6.35 4.81
C ALA A 12 -15.57 -6.03 6.18
N GLU A 13 -14.29 -5.64 6.24
CA GLU A 13 -13.62 -5.19 7.48
C GLU A 13 -14.28 -3.93 8.07
N LYS A 14 -14.95 -3.13 7.24
CA LYS A 14 -15.69 -1.93 7.64
C LYS A 14 -17.19 -2.16 7.84
N ASP A 15 -17.67 -3.40 7.78
CA ASP A 15 -19.08 -3.77 7.89
C ASP A 15 -20.02 -3.06 6.89
N ILE A 16 -19.50 -2.63 5.74
CA ILE A 16 -20.27 -1.94 4.70
C ILE A 16 -20.87 -2.99 3.75
N SER A 17 -22.16 -2.92 3.39
CA SER A 17 -22.73 -3.83 2.38
C SER A 17 -22.36 -3.40 0.95
N GLN A 18 -22.43 -4.31 -0.03
CA GLN A 18 -22.23 -3.94 -1.44
C GLN A 18 -23.21 -2.85 -1.90
N GLY A 19 -24.45 -2.90 -1.39
CA GLY A 19 -25.48 -1.91 -1.68
C GLY A 19 -25.20 -0.55 -1.05
N ASP A 20 -24.65 -0.51 0.16
CA ASP A 20 -24.33 0.74 0.83
C ASP A 20 -23.11 1.42 0.20
N LEU A 21 -22.07 0.65 -0.15
CA LEU A 21 -20.95 1.19 -0.92
C LEU A 21 -21.40 1.74 -2.26
N ALA A 22 -22.32 1.05 -2.95
CA ALA A 22 -22.87 1.51 -4.22
C ALA A 22 -23.61 2.85 -4.08
N LYS A 23 -24.39 3.02 -3.01
CA LYS A 23 -25.05 4.30 -2.68
C LYS A 23 -24.04 5.40 -2.37
N MET A 24 -22.99 5.09 -1.61
CA MET A 24 -21.95 6.07 -1.22
C MET A 24 -21.24 6.68 -2.44
N ILE A 25 -21.05 5.93 -3.52
CA ILE A 25 -20.33 6.39 -4.72
C ILE A 25 -21.25 6.69 -5.93
N ASP A 26 -22.57 6.65 -5.71
CA ASP A 26 -23.61 6.88 -6.72
C ASP A 26 -23.51 5.94 -7.94
N VAL A 27 -23.49 4.62 -7.69
CA VAL A 27 -23.54 3.58 -8.72
C VAL A 27 -24.56 2.49 -8.38
N HIS A 28 -24.89 1.65 -9.37
CA HIS A 28 -25.74 0.49 -9.13
C HIS A 28 -24.98 -0.63 -8.41
N ALA A 29 -25.62 -1.32 -7.44
CA ALA A 29 -24.98 -2.36 -6.62
C ALA A 29 -24.37 -3.54 -7.44
N THR A 30 -24.90 -3.78 -8.63
CA THR A 30 -24.35 -4.77 -9.57
C THR A 30 -22.92 -4.45 -10.00
N HIS A 31 -22.52 -3.17 -10.03
CA HIS A 31 -21.15 -2.76 -10.35
C HIS A 31 -20.18 -3.23 -9.28
N ILE A 32 -20.50 -2.97 -8.00
CA ILE A 32 -19.68 -3.44 -6.86
C ILE A 32 -19.53 -4.96 -6.88
N SER A 33 -20.62 -5.69 -7.09
CA SER A 33 -20.58 -7.16 -7.20
C SER A 33 -19.68 -7.65 -8.34
N ARG A 34 -19.72 -6.99 -9.51
CA ARG A 34 -18.86 -7.34 -10.66
C ARG A 34 -17.39 -7.00 -10.39
N TYR A 35 -17.10 -5.91 -9.70
CA TYR A 35 -15.74 -5.55 -9.27
C TYR A 35 -15.19 -6.60 -8.29
N GLU A 36 -15.94 -6.94 -7.23
CA GLU A 36 -15.52 -7.92 -6.22
C GLU A 36 -15.38 -9.35 -6.77
N ARG A 37 -16.01 -9.64 -7.91
CA ARG A 37 -15.90 -10.93 -8.62
C ARG A 37 -14.88 -10.90 -9.77
N ASN A 38 -14.14 -9.81 -9.93
CA ASN A 38 -13.16 -9.60 -11.01
C ASN A 38 -13.74 -9.78 -12.43
N LEU A 39 -15.05 -9.54 -12.60
CA LEU A 39 -15.72 -9.64 -13.90
C LEU A 39 -15.51 -8.39 -14.76
N THR A 40 -15.28 -7.25 -14.12
CA THR A 40 -14.99 -5.96 -14.74
C THR A 40 -14.06 -5.18 -13.82
N SER A 41 -13.27 -4.27 -14.39
CA SER A 41 -12.48 -3.31 -13.61
C SER A 41 -13.19 -1.95 -13.54
N PRO A 42 -13.12 -1.23 -12.42
CA PRO A 42 -13.58 0.17 -12.38
C PRO A 42 -12.65 1.07 -13.21
N THR A 43 -13.17 2.23 -13.61
CA THR A 43 -12.31 3.33 -14.10
C THR A 43 -11.52 3.92 -12.94
N ILE A 44 -10.47 4.70 -13.26
CA ILE A 44 -9.67 5.40 -12.24
C ILE A 44 -10.55 6.28 -11.35
N ASP A 45 -11.51 7.01 -11.93
CA ASP A 45 -12.41 7.88 -11.17
C ASP A 45 -13.31 7.08 -10.21
N VAL A 46 -13.82 5.93 -10.65
CA VAL A 46 -14.62 5.05 -9.79
C VAL A 46 -13.77 4.42 -8.70
N ALA A 47 -12.55 3.98 -9.01
CA ALA A 47 -11.62 3.45 -8.01
C ALA A 47 -11.28 4.50 -6.95
N LYS A 48 -11.09 5.76 -7.35
CA LYS A 48 -10.88 6.88 -6.41
C LYS A 48 -12.11 7.10 -5.51
N LYS A 49 -13.31 7.16 -6.08
CA LYS A 49 -14.55 7.28 -5.29
C LYS A 49 -14.72 6.15 -4.28
N ILE A 50 -14.37 4.91 -4.67
CA ILE A 50 -14.40 3.75 -3.78
C ILE A 50 -13.40 3.94 -2.63
N ALA A 51 -12.17 4.37 -2.93
CA ALA A 51 -11.13 4.63 -1.93
C ALA A 51 -11.57 5.70 -0.94
N ASP A 52 -12.10 6.81 -1.44
CA ASP A 52 -12.63 7.92 -0.63
C ASP A 52 -13.80 7.46 0.26
N ALA A 53 -14.76 6.71 -0.29
CA ALA A 53 -15.91 6.19 0.47
C ALA A 53 -15.55 5.14 1.53
N LEU A 54 -14.47 4.39 1.30
CA LEU A 54 -13.94 3.42 2.25
C LEU A 54 -12.86 4.03 3.16
N GLU A 55 -12.52 5.31 3.02
CA GLU A 55 -11.47 6.00 3.79
C GLU A 55 -10.13 5.24 3.76
N VAL A 56 -9.69 4.83 2.58
CA VAL A 56 -8.40 4.16 2.33
C VAL A 56 -7.67 4.81 1.16
N SER A 57 -6.39 4.50 0.97
CA SER A 57 -5.68 4.91 -0.24
C SER A 57 -6.08 4.04 -1.43
N THR A 58 -5.97 4.59 -2.65
CA THR A 58 -6.15 3.82 -3.88
C THR A 58 -5.13 2.67 -3.96
N ASP A 59 -3.91 2.88 -3.45
CA ASP A 59 -2.87 1.85 -3.31
C ASP A 59 -3.37 0.64 -2.50
N SER A 60 -4.15 0.85 -1.43
CA SER A 60 -4.71 -0.26 -0.65
C SER A 60 -5.67 -1.13 -1.47
N LEU A 61 -6.39 -0.54 -2.42
CA LEU A 61 -7.28 -1.28 -3.33
C LEU A 61 -6.48 -2.02 -4.42
N ILE A 62 -5.40 -1.43 -4.92
CA ILE A 62 -4.60 -1.98 -6.02
C ILE A 62 -3.64 -3.07 -5.51
N TYR A 63 -2.90 -2.78 -4.45
CA TYR A 63 -1.78 -3.60 -3.97
C TYR A 63 -2.11 -4.39 -2.68
N GLY A 64 -3.15 -4.00 -1.92
CA GLY A 64 -3.49 -4.62 -0.64
C GLY A 64 -3.00 -3.79 0.56
N SER A 65 -3.04 -4.36 1.77
CA SER A 65 -2.58 -3.65 2.99
C SER A 65 -1.08 -3.28 2.92
N ASP A 66 -0.68 -2.23 3.64
CA ASP A 66 0.71 -1.75 3.71
C ASP A 66 1.69 -2.86 4.12
N GLU A 67 1.28 -3.82 4.95
CA GLU A 67 2.06 -5.02 5.25
C GLU A 67 2.44 -5.80 3.98
N GLN A 68 1.56 -5.91 2.97
CA GLN A 68 1.87 -6.60 1.72
C GLN A 68 2.74 -5.76 0.76
N ILE A 69 2.68 -4.43 0.85
CA ILE A 69 3.52 -3.52 0.05
C ILE A 69 4.96 -3.48 0.60
N VAL A 70 5.10 -3.46 1.93
CA VAL A 70 6.40 -3.52 2.62
C VAL A 70 7.05 -4.90 2.46
N ASN A 71 6.28 -5.98 2.61
CA ASN A 71 6.78 -7.36 2.49
C ASN A 71 7.24 -7.74 1.06
N ASN A 72 6.82 -7.00 0.02
CA ASN A 72 7.18 -7.30 -1.37
C ASN A 72 8.37 -6.49 -1.91
N LYS A 73 8.97 -5.57 -1.13
CA LYS A 73 10.13 -4.78 -1.58
C LYS A 73 11.38 -4.92 -0.71
N LEU A 74 11.25 -5.38 0.53
CA LEU A 74 12.37 -5.61 1.44
C LEU A 74 12.36 -7.07 1.87
N ASN A 75 13.23 -7.88 1.25
CA ASN A 75 13.33 -9.32 1.52
C ASN A 75 14.11 -9.64 2.81
N ASP A 76 14.59 -8.63 3.52
CA ASP A 76 15.48 -8.78 4.67
C ASP A 76 14.72 -8.36 5.95
N GLU A 77 14.30 -9.36 6.72
CA GLU A 77 13.56 -9.17 7.98
C GLU A 77 14.39 -8.42 9.04
N GLU A 78 15.70 -8.61 9.06
CA GLU A 78 16.58 -7.93 10.01
C GLU A 78 16.64 -6.43 9.68
N LEU A 79 16.78 -6.09 8.40
CA LEU A 79 16.80 -4.71 7.94
C LEU A 79 15.48 -3.99 8.23
N LEU A 80 14.34 -4.67 8.06
CA LEU A 80 13.02 -4.14 8.42
C LEU A 80 12.93 -3.82 9.93
N GLN A 81 13.37 -4.75 10.77
CA GLN A 81 13.39 -4.53 12.22
C GLN A 81 14.29 -3.35 12.61
N LEU A 82 15.45 -3.21 11.95
CA LEU A 82 16.34 -2.07 12.17
C LEU A 82 15.68 -0.75 11.79
N PHE A 83 14.96 -0.68 10.66
CA PHE A 83 14.22 0.52 10.26
C PHE A 83 13.18 0.93 11.31
N HIS A 84 12.39 -0.02 11.82
CA HIS A 84 11.42 0.26 12.88
C HIS A 84 12.09 0.79 14.15
N LYS A 85 13.21 0.22 14.57
CA LYS A 85 13.96 0.71 15.74
C LYS A 85 14.49 2.12 15.53
N VAL A 86 15.04 2.41 14.34
CA VAL A 86 15.60 3.74 14.01
C VAL A 86 14.53 4.83 14.04
N GLN A 87 13.30 4.53 13.61
CA GLN A 87 12.19 5.50 13.64
C GLN A 87 11.80 5.97 15.04
N LEU A 88 12.14 5.18 16.08
CA LEU A 88 11.83 5.50 17.48
C LEU A 88 12.92 6.35 18.15
N LEU A 89 14.02 6.64 17.45
CA LEU A 89 15.13 7.45 17.98
C LEU A 89 14.85 8.95 17.83
N ASN A 90 15.71 9.77 18.45
CA ASN A 90 15.65 11.22 18.26
C ASN A 90 16.14 11.63 16.85
N ASN A 91 15.89 12.89 16.48
CA ASN A 91 16.24 13.40 15.16
C ASN A 91 17.74 13.38 14.86
N GLU A 92 18.59 13.55 15.88
CA GLU A 92 20.05 13.55 15.73
C GLU A 92 20.58 12.15 15.38
N ASP A 93 20.08 11.12 16.08
CA ASP A 93 20.40 9.72 15.81
C ASP A 93 19.90 9.29 14.43
N ILE A 94 18.66 9.65 14.08
CA ILE A 94 18.10 9.37 12.74
C ILE A 94 18.95 10.03 11.65
N THR A 95 19.45 11.24 11.90
CA THR A 95 20.31 11.97 10.96
C THR A 95 21.65 11.24 10.77
N SER A 96 22.24 10.76 11.85
CA SER A 96 23.48 9.99 11.84
C SER A 96 23.33 8.68 11.07
N VAL A 97 22.26 7.92 11.31
CA VAL A 97 21.96 6.68 10.57
C VAL A 97 21.81 6.95 9.07
N LYS A 98 21.08 8.00 8.69
CA LYS A 98 20.94 8.40 7.28
C LYS A 98 22.28 8.75 6.65
N ALA A 99 23.17 9.44 7.36
CA ALA A 99 24.50 9.78 6.86
C ALA A 99 25.36 8.52 6.63
N MET A 100 25.34 7.58 7.58
CA MET A 100 26.07 6.30 7.45
C MET A 100 25.58 5.48 6.26
N LEU A 101 24.26 5.33 6.09
CA LEU A 101 23.69 4.61 4.95
C LEU A 101 24.08 5.25 3.62
N LYS A 102 24.00 6.60 3.52
CA LYS A 102 24.42 7.33 2.32
C LYS A 102 25.90 7.11 2.00
N ALA A 103 26.77 7.19 3.01
CA ALA A 103 28.20 6.96 2.83
C ALA A 103 28.50 5.54 2.33
N PHE A 104 27.85 4.53 2.92
CA PHE A 104 28.02 3.14 2.52
C PHE A 104 27.55 2.87 1.07
N VAL A 105 26.36 3.37 0.71
CA VAL A 105 25.82 3.21 -0.65
C VAL A 105 26.75 3.90 -1.67
N PHE A 106 27.16 5.13 -1.39
CA PHE A 106 28.09 5.86 -2.25
C PHE A 106 29.43 5.13 -2.44
N GLN A 107 30.00 4.58 -1.37
CA GLN A 107 31.23 3.78 -1.43
C GLN A 107 31.06 2.57 -2.36
N LYS A 108 29.93 1.87 -2.29
CA LYS A 108 29.63 0.72 -3.15
C LYS A 108 29.40 1.10 -4.60
N ASP A 109 28.75 2.23 -4.85
CA ASP A 109 28.53 2.73 -6.21
C ASP A 109 29.84 3.13 -6.89
N ILE A 110 30.75 3.80 -6.18
CA ILE A 110 32.10 4.09 -6.68
C ILE A 110 32.84 2.78 -6.99
N GLN A 111 32.81 1.81 -6.07
CA GLN A 111 33.51 0.54 -6.26
C GLN A 111 33.05 -0.18 -7.54
N LYS A 112 31.75 -0.13 -7.86
CA LYS A 112 31.20 -0.70 -9.09
C LYS A 112 31.58 0.04 -10.36
N GLN A 113 31.87 1.34 -10.30
CA GLN A 113 32.31 2.12 -11.47
C GLN A 113 33.78 1.88 -11.84
N LEU A 114 34.57 1.34 -10.90
CA LEU A 114 36.00 1.06 -11.08
C LEU A 114 36.31 -0.39 -11.50
N THR A 115 35.28 -1.23 -11.63
CA THR A 115 35.35 -2.65 -12.03
C THR A 115 34.50 -2.88 -13.27
#